data_AF-A0A967GEG3-F1
#
_entry.id   AF-A0A967GEG3-F1
#
_cell.length_a   1.000
_cell.length_b   1.000
_cell.length_c   1.000
_cell.angle_alpha   90.00
_cell.angle_beta   90.00
_cell.angle_gamma   90.00
#
_symmetry.space_group_name_H-M   'P 1'
#
loop_
_entity.id
_entity.type
_entity.pdbx_description
1 polymer ?
#
loop_
_entity_poly.entity_id
_entity_poly.type
_entity_poly.pdbx_seq_one_letter_code
_entity_poly.pdbx_strand_id
1 'polypeptide(L)'
;RVVGFSRAMQGWAELCALPTHELAPVPDAVSLEDAATLPVAGLTALYGLERGERLLASPVLITGATGGTGLFACALANLMGAHVVAHVRREEQTSV
;
A
#
# COMPACT_ATOMS: atom_id res chain seq x y z
N ARG A 1 -6.68 -14.16 -13.22
CA ARG A 1 -6.58 -14.07 -11.74
C ARG A 1 -6.84 -12.62 -11.35
N VAL A 2 -7.57 -12.35 -10.26
CA VAL A 2 -7.96 -10.98 -9.87
C VAL A 2 -7.76 -10.76 -8.39
N VAL A 3 -7.61 -9.50 -8.00
CA VAL A 3 -7.64 -9.01 -6.62
C VAL A 3 -8.64 -7.86 -6.53
N GLY A 4 -9.28 -7.68 -5.38
CA GLY A 4 -10.30 -6.64 -5.20
C GLY A 4 -10.20 -5.87 -3.89
N PHE A 5 -10.84 -4.70 -3.86
CA PHE A 5 -11.05 -3.89 -2.67
C PHE A 5 -12.54 -3.73 -2.38
N SER A 6 -13.09 -4.52 -1.45
CA SER A 6 -14.50 -4.41 -1.06
C SER A 6 -14.73 -3.21 -0.15
N ARG A 7 -15.40 -2.18 -0.66
CA ARG A 7 -15.82 -1.03 0.17
C ARG A 7 -16.84 -1.40 1.24
N ALA A 8 -17.64 -2.42 0.97
CA ALA A 8 -18.62 -2.97 1.90
C ALA A 8 -18.04 -4.00 2.89
N MET A 9 -16.71 -4.20 2.91
CA MET A 9 -16.01 -5.13 3.83
C MET A 9 -16.49 -6.58 3.75
N GLN A 10 -16.82 -7.07 2.55
CA GLN A 10 -17.38 -8.40 2.32
C GLN A 10 -16.31 -9.48 2.06
N GLY A 11 -15.03 -9.17 2.23
CA GLY A 11 -13.91 -10.04 1.82
C GLY A 11 -13.66 -11.25 2.72
N TRP A 12 -14.22 -11.28 3.93
CA TRP A 12 -14.11 -12.44 4.82
C TRP A 12 -15.21 -13.47 4.53
N ALA A 13 -15.15 -14.06 3.35
CA ALA A 13 -16.12 -15.02 2.85
C ALA A 13 -15.47 -15.95 1.81
N GLU A 14 -16.05 -17.13 1.59
CA GLU A 14 -15.63 -18.02 0.49
C GLU A 14 -15.95 -17.41 -0.88
N LEU A 15 -17.03 -16.64 -0.97
CA LEU A 15 -17.47 -15.92 -2.18
C LEU A 15 -17.98 -14.52 -1.80
N CYS A 16 -17.67 -13.52 -2.62
CA CYS A 16 -18.23 -12.17 -2.50
C CYS A 16 -18.57 -11.60 -3.89
N ALA A 17 -19.64 -10.81 -3.96
CA ALA A 17 -20.02 -10.12 -5.18
C ALA A 17 -19.45 -8.70 -5.14
N LEU A 18 -18.60 -8.34 -6.12
CA LEU A 18 -17.96 -7.04 -6.20
C LEU A 18 -18.23 -6.37 -7.55
N PRO A 19 -18.41 -5.04 -7.58
CA PRO A 19 -18.40 -4.29 -8.83
C PRO A 19 -17.09 -4.50 -9.57
N THR A 20 -17.13 -4.58 -10.89
CA THR A 20 -15.94 -4.83 -11.72
C THR A 20 -14.87 -3.74 -11.59
N HIS A 21 -15.25 -2.50 -11.26
CA HIS A 21 -14.33 -1.40 -11.04
C HIS A 21 -13.60 -1.45 -9.67
N GLU A 22 -14.01 -2.35 -8.77
CA GLU A 22 -13.30 -2.62 -7.51
C GLU A 22 -12.30 -3.78 -7.65
N LEU A 23 -12.13 -4.32 -8.86
CA LEU A 23 -11.24 -5.43 -9.19
C LEU A 23 -10.09 -4.97 -10.09
N ALA A 24 -8.94 -5.61 -9.92
CA ALA A 24 -7.79 -5.46 -10.80
C ALA A 24 -7.25 -6.84 -11.24
N PRO A 25 -6.71 -6.96 -12.47
CA PRO A 25 -6.04 -8.18 -12.90
C PRO A 25 -4.74 -8.36 -12.11
N VAL A 26 -4.47 -9.60 -11.68
CA VAL A 26 -3.20 -9.98 -11.04
C VAL A 26 -2.25 -10.49 -12.12
N PRO A 27 -1.05 -9.89 -12.29
CA PRO A 27 -0.05 -10.39 -13.22
C PRO A 27 0.38 -11.82 -12.92
N ASP A 28 0.79 -12.57 -13.95
CA ASP A 28 1.19 -13.99 -13.80
C ASP A 28 2.39 -14.16 -12.87
N ALA A 29 3.29 -13.17 -12.83
CA ALA A 29 4.47 -13.17 -11.97
C ALA A 29 4.17 -12.91 -10.48
N VAL A 30 2.94 -12.56 -10.12
CA VAL A 30 2.54 -12.21 -8.74
C VAL A 30 1.61 -13.28 -8.18
N SER A 31 1.90 -13.80 -6.99
CA SER A 31 1.05 -14.78 -6.28
C SER A 31 -0.30 -14.15 -5.86
N LEU A 32 -1.32 -14.97 -5.56
CA LEU A 32 -2.61 -14.39 -5.11
C LEU A 32 -2.49 -13.90 -3.67
N GLU A 33 -1.63 -14.55 -2.90
CA GLU A 33 -1.26 -14.26 -1.53
C GLU A 33 -0.63 -12.87 -1.43
N ASP A 34 0.39 -12.59 -2.25
CA ASP A 34 1.03 -11.28 -2.29
C ASP A 34 0.05 -10.21 -2.81
N ALA A 35 -0.68 -10.53 -3.88
CA ALA A 35 -1.66 -9.61 -4.46
C ALA A 35 -2.72 -9.20 -3.43
N ALA A 36 -3.21 -10.13 -2.60
CA ALA A 36 -4.24 -9.87 -1.58
C ALA A 36 -3.78 -8.89 -0.48
N THR A 37 -2.47 -8.69 -0.29
CA THR A 37 -1.94 -7.71 0.69
C THR A 37 -2.06 -6.27 0.22
N LEU A 38 -2.12 -6.05 -1.10
CA LEU A 38 -2.00 -4.74 -1.73
C LEU A 38 -3.23 -3.84 -1.56
N PRO A 39 -4.50 -4.29 -1.73
CA PRO A 39 -5.62 -3.37 -1.98
C PRO A 39 -5.81 -2.34 -0.88
N VAL A 40 -5.88 -2.76 0.37
CA VAL A 40 -6.07 -1.80 1.48
C VAL A 40 -4.79 -1.01 1.73
N ALA A 41 -3.66 -1.69 1.90
CA ALA A 41 -2.40 -1.07 2.32
C ALA A 41 -1.81 -0.13 1.25
N GLY A 42 -1.72 -0.60 0.01
CA GLY A 42 -1.17 0.15 -1.11
C GLY A 42 -2.06 1.31 -1.55
N LEU A 43 -3.37 1.11 -1.68
CA LEU A 43 -4.27 2.22 -2.06
C LEU A 43 -4.35 3.29 -0.98
N THR A 44 -4.31 2.91 0.30
CA THR A 44 -4.29 3.88 1.41
C THR A 44 -3.00 4.71 1.39
N ALA A 45 -1.85 4.05 1.17
CA ALA A 45 -0.56 4.74 1.05
C ALA A 45 -0.56 5.74 -0.10
N LEU A 46 -0.99 5.31 -1.29
CA LEU A 46 -1.07 6.16 -2.48
C LEU A 46 -2.01 7.36 -2.24
N TYR A 47 -3.22 7.10 -1.74
CA TYR A 47 -4.23 8.13 -1.46
C TYR A 47 -3.73 9.21 -0.48
N GLY A 48 -2.94 8.80 0.52
CA GLY A 48 -2.32 9.72 1.48
C GLY A 48 -1.22 10.58 0.84
N LEU A 49 -0.35 9.95 0.04
CA LEU A 49 0.74 10.65 -0.65
C LEU A 49 0.22 11.65 -1.70
N GLU A 50 -0.79 11.28 -2.48
CA GLU A 50 -1.40 12.17 -3.50
C GLU A 50 -2.03 13.44 -2.93
N ARG A 51 -2.30 13.49 -1.62
CA ARG A 51 -2.75 14.70 -0.92
C ARG A 51 -1.64 15.63 -0.50
N GLY A 52 -0.39 15.17 -0.56
CA GLY A 52 0.78 16.01 -0.36
C GLY A 52 0.98 16.92 -1.57
N GLU A 53 0.96 18.23 -1.34
CA GLU A 53 1.06 19.22 -2.44
C GLU A 53 2.43 19.20 -3.14
N ARG A 54 3.49 18.73 -2.47
CA ARG A 54 4.88 18.76 -2.96
C ARG A 54 5.66 17.57 -2.41
N LEU A 55 5.73 16.47 -3.15
CA LEU A 55 6.52 15.29 -2.74
C LEU A 55 7.94 15.30 -3.30
N LEU A 56 8.13 15.74 -4.54
CA LEU A 56 9.44 15.74 -5.18
C LEU A 56 10.46 16.55 -4.36
N ALA A 57 11.60 15.93 -4.05
CA ALA A 57 12.69 16.44 -3.23
C ALA A 57 12.28 16.95 -1.83
N SER A 58 11.07 16.61 -1.37
CA SER A 58 10.54 17.09 -0.10
C SER A 58 10.72 16.04 1.00
N PRO A 59 11.05 16.44 2.24
CA PRO A 59 11.13 15.51 3.35
C PRO A 59 9.73 15.02 3.74
N VAL A 60 9.56 13.71 3.86
CA VAL A 60 8.29 13.07 4.25
C VAL A 60 8.54 12.11 5.40
N LEU A 61 7.90 12.37 6.54
CA LEU A 61 7.91 11.46 7.68
C LEU A 61 6.83 10.39 7.49
N ILE A 62 7.25 9.12 7.40
CA ILE A 62 6.35 7.97 7.39
C ILE A 62 6.35 7.35 8.79
N THR A 63 5.20 7.43 9.47
CA THR A 63 5.00 6.76 10.76
C THR A 63 4.49 5.33 10.53
N GLY A 64 4.89 4.41 11.42
CA GLY A 64 4.54 3.00 11.26
C GLY A 64 5.15 2.39 9.99
N ALA A 65 6.37 2.82 9.63
CA ALA A 65 7.01 2.52 8.34
C ALA A 65 7.16 1.01 8.05
N THR A 66 7.19 0.17 9.09
CA THR A 66 7.29 -1.29 8.96
C THR A 66 5.95 -2.02 9.01
N GLY A 67 4.83 -1.30 9.11
CA GLY A 67 3.49 -1.87 8.98
C GLY A 67 3.08 -2.04 7.51
N GLY A 68 1.96 -2.75 7.26
CA GLY A 68 1.50 -3.04 5.91
C GLY A 68 1.38 -1.80 5.01
N THR A 69 0.70 -0.74 5.48
CA THR A 69 0.59 0.53 4.74
C THR A 69 1.92 1.28 4.68
N GLY A 70 2.71 1.25 5.75
CA GLY A 70 3.98 1.98 5.85
C GLY A 70 5.00 1.52 4.81
N LEU A 71 5.09 0.21 4.57
CA LEU A 71 6.00 -0.36 3.57
C LEU A 71 5.67 0.16 2.16
N PHE A 72 4.39 0.15 1.78
CA PHE A 72 3.96 0.75 0.50
C PHE A 72 4.19 2.26 0.47
N ALA A 73 3.92 2.97 1.57
CA ALA A 73 4.12 4.42 1.63
C ALA A 73 5.58 4.80 1.46
N CYS A 74 6.53 4.09 2.09
CA CYS A 74 7.95 4.29 1.89
C CYS A 74 8.37 4.06 0.43
N ALA A 75 7.94 2.95 -0.17
CA ALA A 75 8.27 2.63 -1.56
C ALA A 75 7.69 3.64 -2.54
N LEU A 76 6.40 3.99 -2.41
CA LEU A 76 5.72 4.94 -3.27
C LEU A 76 6.29 6.37 -3.10
N ALA A 77 6.54 6.82 -1.88
CA ALA A 77 7.13 8.14 -1.63
C ALA A 77 8.53 8.26 -2.26
N ASN A 78 9.35 7.22 -2.16
CA ASN A 78 10.66 7.17 -2.84
C ASN A 78 10.49 7.23 -4.37
N LEU A 79 9.55 6.48 -4.95
CA LEU A 79 9.26 6.51 -6.39
C LEU A 79 8.73 7.88 -6.85
N MET A 80 8.02 8.60 -6.00
CA MET A 80 7.55 9.98 -6.23
C MET A 80 8.66 11.03 -6.02
N GLY A 81 9.88 10.60 -5.65
CA GLY A 81 11.06 11.43 -5.50
C GLY A 81 11.14 12.18 -4.16
N ALA A 82 10.39 11.75 -3.14
CA ALA A 82 10.49 12.31 -1.80
C ALA A 82 11.75 11.85 -1.07
N HIS A 83 12.19 12.64 -0.07
CA HIS A 83 13.18 12.21 0.90
C HIS A 83 12.45 11.56 2.10
N VAL A 84 12.42 10.23 2.12
CA VAL A 84 11.69 9.47 3.13
C VAL A 84 12.46 9.44 4.46
N VAL A 85 11.78 9.85 5.54
CA VAL A 85 12.20 9.63 6.92
C VAL A 85 11.27 8.59 7.53
N ALA A 86 11.79 7.39 7.82
CA ALA A 86 11.00 6.28 8.35
C ALA A 86 11.07 6.26 9.88
N HIS A 87 9.91 6.33 10.54
CA HIS A 87 9.82 6.11 11.99
C HIS A 87 9.48 4.65 12.29
N VAL A 88 10.41 3.98 12.98
CA VAL A 88 10.31 2.58 13.40
C VAL A 88 10.30 2.48 14.92
N ARG A 89 9.70 1.40 15.45
CA ARG A 89 9.56 1.23 16.91
C ARG A 89 10.80 0.63 17.56
N ARG A 90 11.53 -0.23 16.83
CA ARG A 90 12.71 -0.94 17.32
C ARG A 90 13.84 -0.82 16.31
N GLU A 91 15.07 -0.87 16.81
CA GLU A 91 16.28 -0.73 16.01
C GLU A 91 16.42 -1.87 14.98
N GLU A 92 15.97 -3.09 15.30
CA GLU A 92 16.04 -4.24 14.37
C GLU A 92 15.22 -4.01 13.08
N GLN A 93 14.29 -3.06 13.10
CA GLN A 93 13.41 -2.73 11.98
C GLN A 93 14.00 -1.71 11.00
N THR A 94 15.24 -1.26 11.21
CA THR A 94 15.93 -0.29 10.35
C THR A 94 16.52 -0.90 9.08
N SER A 95 16.70 -2.22 9.05
CA SER A 95 17.28 -2.97 7.93
C SER A 95 16.27 -3.40 6.87
N VAL A 96 15.02 -2.91 6.96
CA VAL A 96 13.88 -3.31 6.10
C VAL A 96 13.81 -2.44 4.85
#